data_AF-A0A9E0GJ57-F1
#
_entry.id   AF-A0A9E0GJ57-F1
#
_cell.length_a   1.000
_cell.length_b   1.000
_cell.length_c   1.000
_cell.angle_alpha   90.00
_cell.angle_beta   90.00
_cell.angle_gamma   90.00
#
_symmetry.space_group_name_H-M   'P 1'
#
loop_
_entity.id
_entity.type
_entity.pdbx_description
1 polymer ?
#
loop_
_entity_poly.entity_id
_entity_poly.type
_entity_poly.pdbx_seq_one_letter_code
_entity_poly.pdbx_strand_id
1 'polypeptide(L)'
;MDYSKIIQELQQATLFDLYRLNIAIGQQMDNPQRIDEVKNRLKPGQIIRYFNSTENRLVGATVLKLKRTQLSVRNTHDQVRWSIPFYAVNLDHVDTDLVVPAKMGLDKSQLKVGDIVVYPDRQNRDVHGQVIRLNPTTATIKTDSGAQWRVGYKWLSLVIDGERASPRLIEGRIVDRTGKK
;
A
#
# COMPACT_ATOMS: atom_id res chain seq x y z
N MET A 1 -1.04 11.33 13.56
CA MET A 1 -0.41 12.32 12.66
C MET A 1 -1.33 12.46 11.45
N ASP A 2 -1.64 13.67 11.01
CA ASP A 2 -2.44 13.86 9.80
C ASP A 2 -1.52 13.77 8.59
N TYR A 3 -1.39 12.57 8.03
CA TYR A 3 -0.53 12.32 6.88
C TYR A 3 -1.02 13.05 5.62
N SER A 4 -2.33 13.23 5.46
CA SER A 4 -2.91 13.86 4.27
C SER A 4 -2.48 15.33 4.15
N LYS A 5 -2.51 16.08 5.26
CA LYS A 5 -2.02 17.47 5.28
C LYS A 5 -0.54 17.57 4.92
N ILE A 6 0.28 16.67 5.47
CA ILE A 6 1.73 16.67 5.23
C ILE A 6 2.02 16.37 3.76
N ILE A 7 1.34 15.38 3.17
CA ILE A 7 1.50 15.07 1.74
C ILE A 7 1.10 16.27 0.88
N GLN A 8 0.04 17.00 1.22
CA GLN A 8 -0.36 18.21 0.50
C GLN A 8 0.71 19.31 0.54
N GLU A 9 1.34 19.53 1.70
CA GLU A 9 2.45 20.47 1.83
C GLU A 9 3.67 20.02 1.01
N LEU A 10 3.99 18.72 1.04
CA LEU A 10 5.10 18.14 0.25
C LEU A 10 4.85 18.24 -1.26
N GLN A 11 3.59 18.21 -1.73
CA GLN A 11 3.25 18.39 -3.15
C GLN A 11 3.57 19.80 -3.67
N GLN A 12 3.67 20.80 -2.78
CA GLN A 12 4.05 22.17 -3.13
C GLN A 12 5.54 22.45 -2.94
N ALA A 13 6.28 21.53 -2.33
CA ALA A 13 7.70 21.69 -2.02
C ALA A 13 8.57 21.53 -3.27
N THR A 14 9.67 22.28 -3.34
CA THR A 14 10.65 22.08 -4.43
C THR A 14 11.40 20.76 -4.23
N LEU A 15 12.03 20.23 -5.29
CA LEU A 15 12.88 19.05 -5.17
C LEU A 15 14.01 19.23 -4.14
N PHE A 16 14.53 20.45 -4.01
CA PHE A 16 15.56 20.76 -3.01
C PHE A 16 15.00 20.69 -1.58
N ASP A 17 13.80 21.22 -1.36
CA ASP A 17 13.11 21.13 -0.06
C ASP A 17 12.83 19.67 0.31
N LEU A 18 12.33 18.87 -0.64
CA LEU A 18 12.09 17.44 -0.44
C LEU A 18 13.38 16.69 -0.07
N TYR A 19 14.49 17.00 -0.74
CA TYR A 19 15.79 16.43 -0.40
C TYR A 19 16.24 16.82 1.02
N ARG A 20 16.14 18.10 1.39
CA ARG A 20 16.46 18.56 2.74
C ARG A 20 15.60 17.90 3.81
N LEU A 21 14.30 17.79 3.57
CA LEU A 21 13.37 17.11 4.46
C LEU A 21 13.70 15.63 4.61
N ASN A 22 14.02 14.93 3.51
CA ASN A 22 14.43 13.53 3.55
C ASN A 22 15.67 13.33 4.43
N ILE A 23 16.68 14.21 4.32
CA ILE A 23 17.87 14.16 5.19
C ILE A 23 17.50 14.41 6.66
N ALA A 24 16.69 15.43 6.94
CA ALA A 24 16.26 15.74 8.30
C ALA A 24 15.42 14.60 8.93
N ILE A 25 14.52 13.98 8.17
CA ILE A 25 13.75 12.80 8.60
C ILE A 25 14.68 11.63 8.87
N GLY A 26 15.65 11.36 7.99
CA GLY A 26 16.69 10.35 8.20
C GLY A 26 17.41 10.50 9.54
N GLN A 27 17.84 11.72 9.87
CA GLN A 27 18.47 12.02 11.16
C GLN A 27 17.55 11.77 12.35
N GLN A 28 16.25 12.07 12.22
CA GLN A 28 15.28 11.78 13.29
C GLN A 28 15.05 10.27 13.46
N MET A 29 15.01 9.50 12.37
CA MET A 29 14.87 8.04 12.42
C MET A 29 16.08 7.35 13.04
N ASP A 30 17.27 7.91 12.84
CA ASP A 30 18.53 7.39 13.39
C ASP A 30 18.86 7.93 14.80
N ASN A 31 17.95 8.70 15.41
CA ASN A 31 18.14 9.24 16.76
C ASN A 31 18.29 8.07 17.79
N PRO A 32 19.43 7.97 18.50
CA PRO A 32 19.70 6.86 19.40
C PRO A 32 18.66 6.70 20.52
N GLN A 33 18.16 7.81 21.07
CA GLN A 33 17.17 7.78 22.15
C GLN A 33 15.84 7.19 21.65
N ARG A 34 15.36 7.60 20.47
CA ARG A 34 14.15 7.03 19.85
C ARG A 34 14.32 5.55 19.52
N ILE A 35 15.50 5.16 19.04
CA ILE A 35 15.82 3.75 18.78
C ILE A 35 15.74 2.95 20.08
N ASP A 36 16.33 3.44 21.17
CA ASP A 36 16.33 2.75 22.46
C ASP A 36 14.92 2.63 23.05
N GLU A 37 14.06 3.64 22.90
CA GLU A 37 12.64 3.56 23.29
C GLU A 37 11.90 2.42 22.60
N VAL A 38 12.06 2.27 21.28
CA VAL A 38 11.49 1.16 20.51
C VAL A 38 12.10 -0.17 20.93
N LYS A 39 13.43 -0.21 21.08
CA LYS A 39 14.20 -1.41 21.43
C LYS A 39 13.80 -1.98 22.80
N ASN A 40 13.57 -1.12 23.79
CA ASN A 40 13.19 -1.52 25.14
C ASN A 40 11.80 -2.19 25.21
N ARG A 41 10.95 -1.95 24.21
CA ARG A 41 9.63 -2.57 24.07
C ARG A 41 9.66 -3.92 23.33
N LEU A 42 10.82 -4.34 22.84
CA LEU A 42 10.99 -5.53 22.01
C LEU A 42 11.72 -6.67 22.75
N LYS A 43 11.29 -7.91 22.50
CA LYS A 43 11.93 -9.11 23.06
C LYS A 43 12.11 -10.19 21.98
N PRO A 44 13.18 -11.01 22.02
CA PRO A 44 13.27 -12.22 21.20
C PRO A 44 12.04 -13.12 21.38
N GLY A 45 11.54 -13.69 20.29
CA GLY A 45 10.32 -14.50 20.25
C GLY A 45 9.02 -13.70 20.09
N GLN A 46 9.04 -12.37 20.26
CA GLN A 46 7.85 -11.53 20.11
C GLN A 46 7.38 -11.49 18.65
N ILE A 47 6.06 -11.54 18.45
CA ILE A 47 5.43 -11.30 17.15
C ILE A 47 5.22 -9.79 16.99
N ILE A 48 5.65 -9.26 15.85
CA ILE A 48 5.52 -7.85 15.49
C ILE A 48 5.01 -7.72 14.05
N ARG A 49 4.63 -6.50 13.69
CA ARG A 49 4.45 -6.09 12.29
C ARG A 49 5.49 -5.01 11.97
N TYR A 50 6.11 -5.10 10.81
CA TYR A 50 7.00 -4.06 10.31
C TYR A 50 6.53 -3.56 8.96
N PHE A 51 6.81 -2.29 8.65
CA PHE A 51 6.48 -1.71 7.36
C PHE A 51 7.52 -2.09 6.31
N ASN A 52 7.08 -2.74 5.23
CA ASN A 52 7.91 -3.03 4.07
C ASN A 52 7.70 -1.94 3.02
N SER A 53 8.68 -1.05 2.86
CA SER A 53 8.63 0.06 1.91
C SER A 53 8.60 -0.36 0.43
N THR A 54 9.01 -1.59 0.12
CA THR A 54 8.95 -2.14 -1.26
C THR A 54 7.54 -2.58 -1.61
N GLU A 55 6.86 -3.21 -0.65
CA GLU A 55 5.49 -3.73 -0.82
C GLU A 55 4.41 -2.75 -0.35
N ASN A 56 4.82 -1.62 0.25
CA ASN A 56 3.99 -0.58 0.86
C ASN A 56 2.98 -1.11 1.90
N ARG A 57 3.33 -2.18 2.62
CA ARG A 57 2.41 -2.85 3.57
C ARG A 57 3.09 -3.28 4.85
N LEU A 58 2.27 -3.54 5.87
CA LEU A 58 2.73 -4.19 7.09
C LEU A 58 2.89 -5.69 6.88
N VAL A 59 4.08 -6.21 7.20
CA VAL A 59 4.43 -7.63 7.14
C VAL A 59 4.59 -8.16 8.57
N GLY A 60 3.98 -9.32 8.86
CA GLY A 60 4.12 -9.98 10.15
C GLY A 60 5.47 -10.69 10.28
N ALA A 61 6.11 -10.59 11.44
CA ALA A 61 7.39 -11.24 11.70
C ALA A 61 7.58 -11.62 13.17
N THR A 62 8.46 -12.59 13.42
CA THR A 62 8.93 -12.95 14.78
C THR A 62 10.32 -12.37 15.01
N VAL A 63 10.51 -11.69 16.14
CA VAL A 63 11.80 -11.13 16.55
C VAL A 63 12.77 -12.28 16.88
N LEU A 64 13.93 -12.29 16.24
CA LEU A 64 14.99 -13.26 16.50
C LEU A 64 16.06 -12.70 17.43
N LYS A 65 16.55 -11.49 17.14
CA LYS A 65 17.64 -10.85 17.89
C LYS A 65 17.62 -9.34 17.72
N LEU A 66 17.81 -8.63 18.84
CA LEU A 66 18.03 -7.19 18.85
C LEU A 66 19.52 -6.91 18.68
N LYS A 67 19.91 -6.14 17.66
CA LYS A 67 21.28 -5.66 17.45
C LYS A 67 21.39 -4.20 17.91
N ARG A 68 22.52 -3.54 17.62
CA ARG A 68 22.76 -2.14 18.00
C ARG A 68 21.74 -1.19 17.37
N THR A 69 21.64 -1.18 16.03
CA THR A 69 20.76 -0.27 15.25
C THR A 69 19.76 -1.03 14.37
N GLN A 70 19.70 -2.35 14.50
CA GLN A 70 18.94 -3.23 13.63
C GLN A 70 18.26 -4.34 14.44
N LEU A 71 17.18 -4.86 13.89
CA LEU A 71 16.39 -5.96 14.42
C LEU A 71 16.45 -7.12 13.43
N SER A 72 16.91 -8.28 13.89
CA SER A 72 16.80 -9.51 13.10
C SER A 72 15.44 -10.13 13.34
N VAL A 73 14.71 -10.37 12.26
CA VAL A 73 13.35 -10.92 12.30
C VAL A 73 13.22 -12.09 11.34
N ARG A 74 12.22 -12.94 11.57
CA ARG A 74 11.78 -13.97 10.62
C ARG A 74 10.40 -13.60 10.10
N ASN A 75 10.27 -13.40 8.80
CA ASN A 75 8.98 -13.11 8.19
C ASN A 75 8.05 -14.33 8.36
N THR A 76 6.81 -14.08 8.75
CA THR A 76 5.81 -15.12 9.03
C THR A 76 5.35 -15.85 7.77
N HIS A 77 5.36 -15.20 6.61
CA HIS A 77 4.86 -15.77 5.35
C HIS A 77 5.86 -16.72 4.69
N ASP A 78 7.10 -16.29 4.49
CA ASP A 78 8.13 -17.04 3.75
C ASP A 78 9.19 -17.69 4.65
N GLN A 79 9.13 -17.45 5.97
CA GLN A 79 10.12 -17.89 6.97
C GLN A 79 11.55 -17.37 6.72
N VAL A 80 11.73 -16.42 5.81
CA VAL A 80 13.02 -15.83 5.47
C VAL A 80 13.45 -14.87 6.59
N ARG A 81 14.75 -14.86 6.87
CA ARG A 81 15.34 -13.98 7.89
C ARG A 81 15.73 -12.65 7.27
N TRP A 82 15.29 -11.57 7.90
CA TRP A 82 15.58 -10.21 7.48
C TRP A 82 16.26 -9.42 8.60
N SER A 83 17.04 -8.42 8.20
CA SER A 83 17.55 -7.38 9.10
C SER A 83 16.81 -6.09 8.77
N ILE A 84 16.04 -5.57 9.71
CA ILE A 84 15.25 -4.35 9.54
C ILE A 84 15.69 -3.30 10.56
N PRO A 85 15.58 -2.00 10.26
CA PRO A 85 15.80 -0.95 11.25
C PRO A 85 14.68 -0.94 12.30
N PHE A 86 14.97 -0.43 13.49
CA PHE A 86 13.97 -0.34 14.57
C PHE A 86 12.78 0.55 14.21
N TYR A 87 13.01 1.65 13.49
CA TYR A 87 11.93 2.55 13.05
C TYR A 87 10.93 1.92 12.08
N ALA A 88 11.24 0.76 11.48
CA ALA A 88 10.29 0.05 10.62
C ALA A 88 9.25 -0.73 11.42
N VAL A 89 9.45 -0.94 12.72
CA VAL A 89 8.54 -1.72 13.56
C VAL A 89 7.31 -0.87 13.93
N ASN A 90 6.12 -1.38 13.62
CA ASN A 90 4.88 -0.74 13.98
C ASN A 90 4.38 -1.26 15.34
N LEU A 91 4.92 -0.69 16.42
CA LEU A 91 4.53 -1.04 17.79
C LEU A 91 3.23 -0.37 18.24
N ASP A 92 2.88 0.75 17.62
CA ASP A 92 1.74 1.58 18.02
C ASP A 92 0.51 1.31 17.13
N HIS A 93 0.55 0.24 16.34
CA HIS A 93 -0.53 -0.22 15.46
C HIS A 93 -1.07 0.88 14.53
N VAL A 94 -0.18 1.76 14.07
CA VAL A 94 -0.52 2.86 13.15
C VAL A 94 -1.01 2.29 11.83
N ASP A 95 -2.13 2.81 11.34
CA ASP A 95 -2.63 2.46 10.02
C ASP A 95 -1.65 2.94 8.93
N THR A 96 -1.48 2.12 7.91
CA THR A 96 -0.59 2.42 6.78
C THR A 96 -1.34 2.84 5.52
N ASP A 97 -2.67 2.83 5.53
CA ASP A 97 -3.47 3.30 4.40
C ASP A 97 -3.35 4.83 4.28
N LEU A 98 -2.74 5.28 3.19
CA LEU A 98 -2.64 6.70 2.85
C LEU A 98 -3.84 7.08 1.97
N VAL A 99 -4.92 7.54 2.60
CA VAL A 99 -6.10 8.04 1.89
C VAL A 99 -5.89 9.51 1.54
N VAL A 100 -5.20 9.76 0.44
CA VAL A 100 -5.12 11.09 -0.18
C VAL A 100 -6.07 11.10 -1.39
N PRO A 101 -6.99 12.06 -1.53
CA PRO A 101 -7.79 12.18 -2.74
C PRO A 101 -6.89 12.55 -3.92
N ALA A 102 -6.60 11.59 -4.80
CA ALA A 102 -5.84 11.86 -6.00
C ALA A 102 -6.71 12.59 -7.02
N LYS A 103 -6.24 13.72 -7.54
CA LYS A 103 -6.92 14.46 -8.61
C LYS A 103 -6.82 13.74 -9.98
N MET A 104 -5.87 12.82 -10.17
CA MET A 104 -5.64 12.08 -11.42
C MET A 104 -4.96 10.72 -11.15
N GLY A 105 -5.74 9.65 -11.04
CA GLY A 105 -5.25 8.27 -10.92
C GLY A 105 -4.49 7.96 -9.62
N LEU A 106 -4.13 6.69 -9.41
CA LEU A 106 -3.36 6.30 -8.24
C LEU A 106 -1.88 6.66 -8.40
N ASP A 107 -1.18 6.79 -7.27
CA ASP A 107 0.28 6.78 -7.20
C ASP A 107 0.80 5.54 -6.46
N LYS A 108 2.13 5.37 -6.42
CA LYS A 108 2.76 4.24 -5.73
C LYS A 108 2.46 4.22 -4.23
N SER A 109 2.36 5.38 -3.58
CA SER A 109 2.15 5.50 -2.13
C SER A 109 0.74 5.11 -1.70
N GLN A 110 -0.21 5.17 -2.64
CA GLN A 110 -1.62 4.81 -2.45
C GLN A 110 -1.92 3.33 -2.73
N LEU A 111 -0.94 2.55 -3.21
CA LEU A 111 -1.11 1.13 -3.55
C LEU A 111 -0.19 0.23 -2.75
N LYS A 112 -0.65 -0.99 -2.48
CA LYS A 112 0.07 -2.03 -1.74
C LYS A 112 0.08 -3.34 -2.49
N VAL A 113 1.09 -4.17 -2.23
CA VAL A 113 1.08 -5.54 -2.74
C VAL A 113 -0.02 -6.34 -2.05
N GLY A 114 -0.95 -6.84 -2.85
CA GLY A 114 -2.16 -7.54 -2.44
C GLY A 114 -3.45 -6.79 -2.79
N ASP A 115 -3.39 -5.50 -3.08
CA ASP A 115 -4.56 -4.69 -3.42
C ASP A 115 -5.23 -5.18 -4.70
N ILE A 116 -6.56 -5.10 -4.72
CA ILE A 116 -7.38 -5.37 -5.90
C ILE A 116 -7.58 -4.06 -6.65
N VAL A 117 -7.22 -4.06 -7.93
CA VAL A 117 -7.31 -2.90 -8.80
C VAL A 117 -8.05 -3.24 -10.08
N VAL A 118 -8.68 -2.22 -10.66
CA VAL A 118 -9.26 -2.26 -11.99
C VAL A 118 -8.38 -1.45 -12.93
N TYR A 119 -8.20 -1.96 -14.15
CA TYR A 119 -7.69 -1.19 -15.27
C TYR A 119 -8.61 -1.36 -16.49
N PRO A 120 -8.82 -0.31 -17.29
CA PRO A 120 -9.52 -0.42 -18.56
C PRO A 120 -8.59 -1.00 -19.64
N ASP A 121 -9.02 -2.06 -20.32
CA ASP A 121 -8.30 -2.61 -21.47
C ASP A 121 -8.41 -1.67 -22.69
N ARG A 122 -7.76 -2.02 -23.81
CA ARG A 122 -7.82 -1.22 -25.05
C ARG A 122 -9.23 -1.07 -25.64
N GLN A 123 -10.15 -1.93 -25.23
CA GLN A 123 -11.57 -1.92 -25.63
C GLN A 123 -12.43 -1.24 -24.56
N ASN A 124 -11.80 -0.59 -23.57
CA ASN A 124 -12.42 0.08 -22.43
C ASN A 124 -13.27 -0.87 -21.57
N ARG A 125 -12.89 -2.14 -21.50
CA ARG A 125 -13.48 -3.12 -20.58
C ARG A 125 -12.66 -3.16 -19.31
N ASP A 126 -13.35 -3.18 -18.18
CA ASP A 126 -12.71 -3.29 -16.88
C ASP A 126 -12.15 -4.70 -16.72
N VAL A 127 -10.87 -4.75 -16.37
CA VAL A 127 -10.22 -5.99 -16.00
C VAL A 127 -9.68 -5.85 -14.60
N HIS A 128 -10.05 -6.83 -13.78
CA HIS A 128 -9.63 -6.93 -12.40
C HIS A 128 -8.27 -7.63 -12.31
N GLY A 129 -7.47 -7.19 -11.35
CA GLY A 129 -6.23 -7.85 -11.03
C GLY A 129 -5.75 -7.51 -9.63
N GLN A 130 -4.88 -8.36 -9.11
CA GLN A 130 -4.21 -8.16 -7.84
C GLN A 130 -2.80 -7.58 -8.06
N VAL A 131 -2.44 -6.53 -7.32
CA VAL A 131 -1.09 -5.98 -7.33
C VAL A 131 -0.12 -7.00 -6.72
N ILE A 132 0.83 -7.47 -7.54
CA ILE A 132 1.88 -8.42 -7.10
C ILE A 132 3.26 -7.76 -6.97
N ARG A 133 3.45 -6.56 -7.54
CA ARG A 133 4.70 -5.80 -7.42
C ARG A 133 4.48 -4.31 -7.65
N LEU A 134 5.13 -3.47 -6.85
CA LEU A 134 5.19 -2.01 -7.06
C LEU A 134 6.53 -1.63 -7.68
N ASN A 135 6.52 -0.89 -8.79
CA ASN A 135 7.72 -0.35 -9.45
C ASN A 135 7.72 1.19 -9.37
N PRO A 136 8.79 1.90 -9.77
CA PRO A 136 8.83 3.36 -9.65
C PRO A 136 7.67 4.09 -10.35
N THR A 137 7.26 3.65 -11.55
CA THR A 137 6.23 4.33 -12.38
C THR A 137 5.03 3.46 -12.73
N THR A 138 5.03 2.19 -12.32
CA THR A 138 4.05 1.17 -12.75
C THR A 138 3.83 0.16 -11.63
N ALA A 139 2.67 -0.51 -11.62
CA ALA A 139 2.46 -1.73 -10.86
C ALA A 139 2.50 -2.95 -11.80
N THR A 140 2.98 -4.08 -11.29
CA THR A 140 2.70 -5.37 -11.91
C THR A 140 1.45 -5.95 -11.26
N ILE A 141 0.44 -6.22 -12.07
CA ILE A 141 -0.82 -6.84 -11.66
C ILE A 141 -0.90 -8.26 -12.20
N LYS A 142 -1.52 -9.16 -11.44
CA LYS A 142 -1.93 -10.48 -11.90
C LYS A 142 -3.43 -10.45 -12.13
N THR A 143 -3.86 -10.65 -13.36
CA THR A 143 -5.28 -10.69 -13.73
C THR A 143 -5.93 -12.00 -13.27
N ASP A 144 -7.26 -12.05 -13.27
CA ASP A 144 -8.02 -13.26 -12.94
C ASP A 144 -7.73 -14.43 -13.89
N SER A 145 -7.38 -14.13 -15.15
CA SER A 145 -6.90 -15.11 -16.13
C SER A 145 -5.49 -15.66 -15.84
N GLY A 146 -4.82 -15.13 -14.82
CA GLY A 146 -3.46 -15.53 -14.42
C GLY A 146 -2.33 -14.81 -15.17
N ALA A 147 -2.66 -13.97 -16.16
CA ALA A 147 -1.67 -13.18 -16.88
C ALA A 147 -1.08 -12.07 -16.00
N GLN A 148 0.19 -11.70 -16.24
CA GLN A 148 0.87 -10.64 -15.48
C GLN A 148 1.16 -9.43 -16.35
N TRP A 149 0.59 -8.29 -15.99
CA TRP A 149 0.67 -7.07 -16.80
C TRP A 149 1.35 -5.95 -16.02
N ARG A 150 2.10 -5.11 -16.72
CA ARG A 150 2.73 -3.92 -16.15
C ARG A 150 1.92 -2.69 -16.56
N VAL A 151 1.29 -2.04 -15.59
CA VAL A 151 0.32 -0.96 -15.82
C VAL A 151 0.81 0.31 -15.12
N GLY A 152 0.73 1.45 -15.83
CA GLY A 152 1.05 2.76 -15.24
C GLY A 152 0.03 3.15 -14.17
N TYR A 153 0.49 3.72 -13.06
CA TYR A 153 -0.38 3.99 -11.91
C TYR A 153 -1.61 4.85 -12.23
N LYS A 154 -1.46 5.80 -13.17
CA LYS A 154 -2.54 6.66 -13.67
C LYS A 154 -3.74 5.91 -14.29
N TRP A 155 -3.59 4.64 -14.67
CA TRP A 155 -4.64 3.81 -15.26
C TRP A 155 -5.28 2.84 -14.27
N LEU A 156 -4.79 2.82 -13.03
CA LEU A 156 -5.30 1.93 -11.99
C LEU A 156 -6.32 2.68 -11.13
N SER A 157 -7.41 1.98 -10.82
CA SER A 157 -8.39 2.39 -9.81
C SER A 157 -8.48 1.31 -8.74
N LEU A 158 -8.56 1.70 -7.46
CA LEU A 158 -8.65 0.77 -6.34
C LEU A 158 -10.10 0.27 -6.24
N VAL A 159 -10.29 -1.05 -6.09
CA VAL A 159 -11.60 -1.60 -5.75
C VAL A 159 -11.79 -1.47 -4.24
N ILE A 160 -12.69 -0.58 -3.82
CA ILE A 160 -13.09 -0.45 -2.41
C ILE A 160 -14.27 -1.38 -2.19
N ASP A 161 -14.24 -2.22 -1.16
CA ASP A 161 -15.28 -3.23 -0.83
C ASP A 161 -16.70 -2.64 -0.60
N GLY A 162 -16.89 -1.32 -0.73
CA GLY A 162 -18.19 -0.65 -0.81
C GLY A 162 -18.97 -0.90 -2.12
N GLU A 163 -18.33 -1.43 -3.17
CA GLU A 163 -18.97 -1.84 -4.43
C GLU A 163 -19.17 -3.37 -4.54
N ARG A 164 -19.28 -4.07 -3.41
CA ARG A 164 -20.06 -5.34 -3.37
C ARG A 164 -21.57 -5.09 -3.24
N ALA A 165 -22.04 -3.89 -3.60
CA ALA A 165 -23.46 -3.64 -3.79
C ALA A 165 -23.86 -4.23 -5.14
N SER A 166 -24.29 -5.49 -5.10
CA SER A 166 -25.23 -6.20 -6.00
C SER A 166 -25.22 -5.80 -7.48
N PRO A 167 -25.13 -6.74 -8.43
CA PRO A 167 -25.48 -6.43 -9.81
C PRO A 167 -26.92 -5.90 -9.80
N ARG A 168 -27.09 -4.58 -9.95
CA ARG A 168 -28.38 -4.00 -10.27
C ARG A 168 -28.69 -4.52 -11.66
N LEU A 169 -29.37 -5.67 -11.68
CA LEU A 169 -30.30 -6.06 -12.73
C LEU A 169 -31.17 -4.83 -13.00
N ILE A 170 -30.80 -4.06 -14.01
CA ILE A 170 -31.82 -3.35 -14.76
C ILE A 170 -32.45 -4.43 -15.63
N GLU A 171 -33.40 -5.17 -15.04
CA GLU A 171 -34.41 -5.89 -15.83
C GLU A 171 -35.22 -4.82 -16.57
N GLY A 172 -34.70 -4.41 -17.72
CA GLY A 172 -35.47 -3.72 -18.74
C GLY A 172 -36.53 -4.70 -19.25
N ARG A 173 -37.70 -4.67 -18.61
CA ARG A 173 -38.88 -5.42 -19.01
C ARG A 173 -39.24 -5.01 -20.44
N ILE A 174 -39.04 -5.92 -21.39
CA ILE A 174 -39.65 -5.81 -22.72
C ILE A 174 -41.15 -6.02 -22.52
N VAL A 175 -41.95 -4.97 -22.62
CA VAL A 175 -43.38 -5.12 -22.87
C VAL A 175 -43.56 -4.92 -24.37
N ASP A 176 -43.52 -6.03 -25.08
CA ASP A 176 -43.97 -6.09 -26.45
C ASP A 176 -45.44 -6.54 -26.46
N ARG A 177 -46.19 -5.86 -27.33
CA ARG A 177 -47.46 -6.26 -27.96
C ARG A 177 -48.81 -5.95 -27.28
N THR A 178 -49.48 -5.02 -27.98
CA THR A 178 -50.82 -5.13 -28.62
C THR A 178 -52.09 -5.01 -27.78
N GLY A 179 -52.92 -4.02 -28.19
CA GLY A 179 -54.27 -4.34 -28.69
C GLY A 179 -55.45 -3.59 -28.07
N LYS A 180 -56.08 -2.74 -28.91
CA LYS A 180 -57.52 -2.41 -29.00
C LYS A 180 -58.24 -1.79 -27.78
N LYS A 181 -58.75 -0.58 -27.97
CA LYS A 181 -60.07 -0.35 -28.59
C LYS A 181 -60.10 1.02 -29.26
#